data_AF-A0A4Q3KHY6-F1
#
_entry.id   AF-A0A4Q3KHY6-F1
#
_cell.length_a   1.000
_cell.length_b   1.000
_cell.length_c   1.000
_cell.angle_alpha   90.00
_cell.angle_beta   90.00
_cell.angle_gamma   90.00
#
_symmetry.space_group_name_H-M   'P 1'
#
loop_
_entity.id
_entity.type
_entity.pdbx_description
1 polymer ?
#
loop_
_entity_poly.entity_id
_entity_poly.type
_entity_poly.pdbx_seq_one_letter_code
_entity_poly.pdbx_strand_id
1 'polypeptide(L)'
;MAAGTFGLLALFARALGGIASDKLAGRRGLDGRTTLLFGLMLGEGVGLLLFSQAPSVALAISAMLVFGLFTHMACGATYALMPFVDRKALGGVAGIIGAGGNAGAVLAGILNRQIPSQQTCLMVLGVMIVITAACSLVIRFSPEHKSNEQRLYDEALSG
;
A
#
# COMPACT_ATOMS: atom_id res chain seq x y z
N MET A 1 16.14 9.80 -19.46
CA MET A 1 16.04 8.34 -19.73
C MET A 1 15.74 7.51 -18.48
N ALA A 2 16.32 7.81 -17.30
CA ALA A 2 16.01 7.10 -16.04
C ALA A 2 14.56 7.29 -15.52
N ALA A 3 13.91 8.43 -15.80
CA ALA A 3 12.53 8.67 -15.36
C ALA A 3 11.51 7.68 -15.97
N GLY A 4 11.75 7.22 -17.21
CA GLY A 4 10.88 6.26 -17.89
C GLY A 4 10.98 4.85 -17.31
N THR A 5 12.18 4.40 -16.92
CA THR A 5 12.38 3.08 -16.31
C THR A 5 11.83 3.01 -14.89
N PHE A 6 11.97 4.07 -14.10
CA PHE A 6 11.32 4.18 -12.79
C PHE A 6 9.80 4.25 -12.90
N GLY A 7 9.24 4.94 -13.90
CA GLY A 7 7.81 4.95 -14.17
C GLY A 7 7.27 3.57 -14.56
N LEU A 8 7.99 2.83 -15.40
CA LEU A 8 7.62 1.47 -15.80
C LEU A 8 7.68 0.49 -14.63
N LEU A 9 8.73 0.55 -13.81
CA LEU A 9 8.84 -0.23 -12.57
C LEU A 9 7.64 0.03 -11.66
N ALA A 10 7.28 1.31 -11.49
CA ALA A 10 6.15 1.71 -10.67
C ALA A 10 4.79 1.21 -11.21
N LEU A 11 4.65 1.08 -12.54
CA LEU A 11 3.46 0.51 -13.16
C LEU A 11 3.38 -1.01 -12.90
N PHE A 12 4.46 -1.73 -13.16
CA PHE A 12 4.52 -3.18 -12.94
C PHE A 12 4.37 -3.54 -11.47
N ALA A 13 5.03 -2.83 -10.56
CA ALA A 13 4.92 -3.09 -9.13
C ALA A 13 3.48 -2.86 -8.63
N ARG A 14 2.77 -1.83 -9.12
CA ARG A 14 1.34 -1.64 -8.83
C ARG A 14 0.49 -2.79 -9.36
N ALA A 15 0.71 -3.20 -10.60
CA ALA A 15 0.00 -4.34 -11.19
C ALA A 15 0.25 -5.63 -10.38
N LEU A 16 1.50 -5.91 -10.01
CA LEU A 16 1.89 -7.05 -9.19
C LEU A 16 1.22 -7.02 -7.81
N GLY A 17 1.14 -5.85 -7.16
CA GLY A 17 0.42 -5.68 -5.90
C GLY A 17 -1.07 -6.02 -6.01
N GLY A 18 -1.73 -5.55 -7.07
CA GLY A 18 -3.13 -5.88 -7.37
C GLY A 18 -3.34 -7.38 -7.62
N ILE A 19 -2.52 -7.97 -8.49
CA ILE A 19 -2.58 -9.40 -8.81
C ILE A 19 -2.31 -10.26 -7.57
N ALA A 20 -1.33 -9.90 -6.74
CA ALA A 20 -1.04 -10.59 -5.49
C ALA A 20 -2.22 -10.51 -4.52
N SER A 21 -2.88 -9.35 -4.44
CA SER A 21 -4.09 -9.15 -3.64
C SER A 21 -5.23 -10.03 -4.12
N ASP A 22 -5.48 -10.08 -5.43
CA ASP A 22 -6.53 -10.90 -6.03
C ASP A 22 -6.27 -12.40 -5.84
N LYS A 23 -5.01 -12.84 -6.03
CA LYS A 23 -4.62 -14.25 -5.84
C LYS A 23 -4.75 -14.69 -4.39
N LEU A 24 -4.40 -13.84 -3.43
CA LEU A 24 -4.59 -14.15 -2.01
C LEU A 24 -6.07 -14.10 -1.62
N ALA A 25 -6.86 -13.21 -2.23
CA ALA A 25 -8.30 -13.18 -2.06
C ALA A 25 -8.97 -14.49 -2.51
N GLY A 26 -8.50 -15.09 -3.61
CA GLY A 26 -8.99 -16.40 -4.05
C GLY A 26 -8.76 -17.54 -3.05
N ARG A 27 -7.83 -17.37 -2.08
CA ARG A 27 -7.55 -18.39 -1.04
C ARG A 27 -8.12 -18.05 0.33
N ARG A 28 -8.16 -16.77 0.70
CA ARG A 28 -8.52 -16.29 2.06
C ARG A 28 -9.63 -15.23 2.06
N GLY A 29 -10.29 -15.03 0.92
CA GLY A 29 -11.34 -14.02 0.76
C GLY A 29 -10.85 -12.60 1.03
N LEU A 30 -11.77 -11.75 1.48
CA LEU A 30 -11.51 -10.35 1.80
C LEU A 30 -10.46 -10.13 2.91
N ASP A 31 -10.40 -11.04 3.89
CA ASP A 31 -9.38 -11.00 4.94
C ASP A 31 -7.97 -11.22 4.38
N GLY A 32 -7.85 -11.98 3.29
CA GLY A 32 -6.61 -12.14 2.54
C GLY A 32 -6.11 -10.81 2.00
N ARG A 33 -6.99 -10.02 1.37
CA ARG A 33 -6.64 -8.71 0.79
C ARG A 33 -6.10 -7.75 1.86
N THR A 34 -6.77 -7.66 3.02
CA THR A 34 -6.34 -6.78 4.12
C THR A 34 -5.05 -7.26 4.78
N THR A 35 -4.88 -8.57 4.94
CA THR A 35 -3.63 -9.14 5.49
C THR A 35 -2.44 -8.90 4.56
N LEU A 36 -2.63 -9.00 3.24
CA LEU A 36 -1.58 -8.64 2.29
C LEU A 36 -1.25 -7.15 2.35
N LEU A 37 -2.27 -6.30 2.35
CA LEU A 37 -2.08 -4.85 2.43
C LEU A 37 -1.27 -4.48 3.67
N PHE A 38 -1.61 -5.07 4.83
CA PHE A 38 -0.83 -4.92 6.06
C PHE A 38 0.63 -5.32 5.87
N GLY A 39 0.88 -6.52 5.33
CA GLY A 39 2.24 -7.01 5.11
C GLY A 39 3.06 -6.13 4.15
N LEU A 40 2.42 -5.60 3.11
CA LEU A 40 3.05 -4.70 2.15
C LEU A 40 3.40 -3.35 2.78
N MET A 41 2.46 -2.74 3.53
CA MET A 41 2.71 -1.47 4.23
C MET A 41 3.76 -1.62 5.33
N LEU A 42 3.77 -2.76 6.04
CA LEU A 42 4.79 -3.05 7.03
C LEU A 42 6.17 -3.20 6.38
N GLY A 43 6.25 -3.92 5.25
CA GLY A 43 7.48 -4.08 4.47
C GLY A 43 8.03 -2.74 3.95
N GLU A 44 7.16 -1.86 3.48
CA GLU A 44 7.51 -0.49 3.10
C GLU A 44 8.09 0.30 4.28
N GLY A 45 7.39 0.32 5.42
CA GLY A 45 7.82 1.05 6.61
C GLY A 45 9.17 0.56 7.13
N VAL A 46 9.37 -0.75 7.21
CA VAL A 46 10.65 -1.37 7.58
C VAL A 46 11.74 -1.03 6.57
N GLY A 47 11.43 -1.08 5.27
CA GLY A 47 12.37 -0.70 4.21
C GLY A 47 12.84 0.75 4.35
N LEU A 48 11.94 1.68 4.67
CA LEU A 48 12.27 3.09 4.88
C LEU A 48 13.10 3.32 6.16
N LEU A 49 12.80 2.59 7.24
CA LEU A 49 13.60 2.62 8.46
C LEU A 49 15.02 2.11 8.21
N LEU A 50 15.18 0.98 7.52
CA LEU A 50 16.49 0.45 7.12
C LEU A 50 17.24 1.43 6.22
N PHE A 51 16.55 2.08 5.29
CA PHE A 51 17.13 3.10 4.42
C PHE A 51 17.66 4.29 5.22
N SER A 52 16.90 4.76 6.23
CA SER A 52 17.31 5.89 7.07
C SER A 52 18.58 5.64 7.88
N GLN A 53 18.88 4.38 8.21
CA GLN A 53 20.04 3.98 9.01
C GLN A 53 21.13 3.28 8.21
N ALA A 54 21.05 3.27 6.87
CA ALA A 54 21.99 2.50 6.06
C ALA A 54 23.43 3.03 6.17
N PRO A 55 24.41 2.23 6.66
CA PRO A 55 25.79 2.67 6.83
C PRO A 55 26.61 2.56 5.53
N SER A 56 26.10 1.87 4.50
CA SER A 56 26.78 1.68 3.22
C SER A 56 25.86 2.02 2.04
N VAL A 57 26.46 2.48 0.95
CA VAL A 57 25.74 2.83 -0.29
C VAL A 57 24.99 1.61 -0.85
N ALA A 58 25.60 0.43 -0.79
CA ALA A 58 24.97 -0.82 -1.25
C ALA A 58 23.70 -1.13 -0.44
N LEU A 59 23.75 -0.98 0.89
CA LEU A 59 22.58 -1.21 1.73
C LEU A 59 21.50 -0.14 1.47
N ALA A 60 21.90 1.13 1.31
CA ALA A 60 20.98 2.22 0.99
C ALA A 60 20.22 1.98 -0.33
N ILE A 61 20.92 1.58 -1.39
CA ILE A 61 20.29 1.25 -2.68
C ILE A 61 19.32 0.07 -2.52
N SER A 62 19.75 -0.99 -1.83
CA SER A 62 18.90 -2.17 -1.63
C SER A 62 17.63 -1.84 -0.83
N ALA A 63 17.75 -1.07 0.26
CA ALA A 63 16.63 -0.65 1.08
C ALA A 63 15.68 0.29 0.33
N MET A 64 16.22 1.19 -0.50
CA MET A 64 15.42 2.08 -1.35
C MET A 64 14.62 1.31 -2.40
N LEU A 65 15.20 0.27 -3.01
CA LEU A 65 14.50 -0.59 -3.97
C LEU A 65 13.39 -1.41 -3.30
N VAL A 66 13.67 -1.96 -2.12
CA VAL A 66 12.68 -2.66 -1.30
C VAL A 66 11.54 -1.72 -0.95
N PHE A 67 11.84 -0.56 -0.37
CA PHE A 67 10.86 0.48 -0.05
C PHE A 67 9.98 0.80 -1.27
N GLY A 68 10.58 1.17 -2.41
CA GLY A 68 9.83 1.54 -3.61
C GLY A 68 8.96 0.41 -4.18
N LEU A 69 9.46 -0.83 -4.16
CA LEU A 69 8.68 -2.00 -4.60
C LEU A 69 7.45 -2.19 -3.71
N PHE A 70 7.63 -2.18 -2.39
CA PHE A 70 6.55 -2.37 -1.43
C PHE A 70 5.54 -1.22 -1.48
N THR A 71 5.97 0.05 -1.58
CA THR A 71 5.09 1.21 -1.74
C THR A 71 4.17 1.06 -2.96
N HIS A 72 4.75 0.67 -4.10
CA HIS A 72 3.97 0.51 -5.33
C HIS A 72 3.03 -0.70 -5.25
N MET A 73 3.47 -1.81 -4.67
CA MET A 73 2.60 -2.97 -4.46
C MET A 73 1.46 -2.66 -3.48
N ALA A 74 1.73 -1.96 -2.37
CA ALA A 74 0.73 -1.53 -1.39
C ALA A 74 -0.32 -0.61 -2.04
N CYS A 75 0.12 0.31 -2.89
CA CYS A 75 -0.78 1.15 -3.70
C CYS A 75 -1.69 0.29 -4.59
N GLY A 76 -1.14 -0.68 -5.33
CA GLY A 76 -1.92 -1.61 -6.14
C GLY A 76 -2.94 -2.41 -5.33
N ALA A 77 -2.52 -2.95 -4.19
CA ALA A 77 -3.39 -3.69 -3.27
C ALA A 77 -4.51 -2.81 -2.68
N THR A 78 -4.22 -1.53 -2.40
CA THR A 78 -5.22 -0.55 -1.89
C THR A 78 -6.33 -0.33 -2.91
N TYR A 79 -5.97 -0.10 -4.18
CA TYR A 79 -6.96 0.06 -5.26
C TYR A 79 -7.69 -1.26 -5.59
N ALA A 80 -7.06 -2.42 -5.37
CA ALA A 80 -7.73 -3.71 -5.46
C ALA A 80 -8.70 -3.97 -4.30
N LEU A 81 -8.54 -3.32 -3.15
CA LEU A 81 -9.45 -3.42 -2.00
C LEU A 81 -10.61 -2.42 -2.09
N MET A 82 -10.38 -1.26 -2.71
CA MET A 82 -11.34 -0.15 -2.81
C MET A 82 -12.77 -0.57 -3.22
N PRO A 83 -12.98 -1.49 -4.20
CA PRO A 83 -14.33 -1.90 -4.59
C PRO A 83 -15.13 -2.59 -3.51
N PHE A 84 -14.44 -3.20 -2.55
CA PHE A 84 -15.05 -3.96 -1.46
C PHE A 84 -15.34 -3.09 -0.25
N VAL A 85 -14.83 -1.85 -0.22
CA VAL A 85 -15.11 -0.88 0.85
C VAL A 85 -16.51 -0.28 0.66
N ASP A 86 -16.79 0.23 -0.54
CA ASP A 86 -18.12 0.72 -0.90
C ASP A 86 -18.35 0.62 -2.42
N ARG A 87 -19.11 -0.40 -2.83
CA ARG A 87 -19.47 -0.64 -4.23
C ARG A 87 -20.35 0.45 -4.84
N LYS A 88 -21.10 1.21 -4.04
CA LYS A 88 -22.03 2.25 -4.52
C LYS A 88 -21.32 3.59 -4.68
N ALA A 89 -20.31 3.85 -3.85
CA ALA A 89 -19.57 5.10 -3.82
C ALA A 89 -18.10 4.97 -4.28
N LEU A 90 -17.82 4.07 -5.23
CA LEU A 90 -16.45 3.80 -5.74
C LEU A 90 -15.66 5.07 -6.08
N GLY A 91 -16.30 6.01 -6.79
CA GLY A 91 -15.68 7.29 -7.16
C GLY A 91 -15.33 8.17 -5.95
N GLY A 92 -16.18 8.16 -4.91
CA GLY A 92 -15.92 8.87 -3.66
C GLY A 92 -14.76 8.25 -2.89
N VAL A 93 -14.72 6.92 -2.75
CA VAL A 93 -13.61 6.22 -2.09
C VAL A 93 -12.30 6.43 -2.85
N ALA A 94 -12.30 6.30 -4.17
CA ALA A 94 -11.13 6.58 -5.01
C ALA A 94 -10.65 8.03 -4.89
N GLY A 95 -11.59 8.98 -4.81
CA GLY A 95 -11.31 10.39 -4.58
C GLY A 95 -10.63 10.65 -3.24
N ILE A 96 -11.09 10.02 -2.16
CA ILE A 96 -10.48 10.12 -0.82
C ILE A 96 -9.06 9.54 -0.84
N ILE A 97 -8.86 8.36 -1.44
CA ILE A 97 -7.54 7.73 -1.55
C ILE A 97 -6.57 8.65 -2.31
N GLY A 98 -7.01 9.20 -3.45
CA GLY A 98 -6.19 10.11 -4.27
C GLY A 98 -5.85 11.43 -3.56
N ALA A 99 -6.84 12.05 -2.91
CA ALA A 99 -6.64 13.28 -2.14
C ALA A 99 -5.69 13.03 -0.95
N GLY A 100 -5.84 11.91 -0.26
CA GLY A 100 -4.95 11.50 0.84
C GLY A 100 -3.50 11.34 0.40
N GLY A 101 -3.25 10.73 -0.78
CA GLY A 101 -1.90 10.62 -1.34
C GLY A 101 -1.24 11.97 -1.61
N ASN A 102 -1.97 12.90 -2.24
CA ASN A 102 -1.45 14.25 -2.54
C ASN A 102 -1.21 15.06 -1.25
N ALA A 103 -2.16 15.03 -0.31
CA ALA A 103 -2.02 15.70 0.98
C ALA A 103 -0.83 15.14 1.77
N GLY A 104 -0.67 13.81 1.80
CA GLY A 104 0.46 13.14 2.44
C GLY A 104 1.81 13.57 1.84
N ALA A 105 1.92 13.68 0.52
CA ALA A 105 3.14 14.15 -0.14
C ALA A 105 3.51 15.59 0.26
N VAL A 106 2.52 16.49 0.34
CA VAL A 106 2.73 17.87 0.79
C VAL A 106 3.18 17.90 2.26
N LEU A 107 2.51 17.15 3.14
CA LEU A 107 2.87 17.06 4.55
C LEU A 107 4.27 16.48 4.77
N ALA A 108 4.65 15.44 4.02
CA ALA A 108 6.00 14.88 4.05
C ALA A 108 7.05 15.90 3.58
N GLY A 109 6.74 16.69 2.54
CA GLY A 109 7.62 17.76 2.06
C GLY A 109 7.79 18.89 3.09
N ILE A 110 6.71 19.24 3.81
CA ILE A 110 6.75 20.20 4.92
C ILE A 110 7.60 19.65 6.07
N LEU A 111 7.39 18.39 6.46
CA LEU A 111 8.17 17.72 7.50
C LEU A 111 9.67 17.70 7.16
N ASN A 112 10.00 17.39 5.90
CA ASN A 112 11.38 17.39 5.41
C ASN A 112 12.05 18.77 5.46
N ARG A 113 11.29 19.85 5.36
CA ARG A 113 11.82 21.21 5.55
C ARG A 113 12.03 21.59 7.01
N GLN A 114 11.22 21.03 7.92
CA GLN A 114 11.28 21.37 9.35
C GLN A 114 12.32 20.54 10.11
N ILE A 115 12.57 19.30 9.69
CA ILE A 115 13.56 18.42 10.32
C ILE A 115 14.95 18.71 9.71
N PRO A 116 15.98 19.04 10.54
CA PRO A 116 17.31 19.39 10.02
C PRO A 116 18.11 18.19 9.49
N SER A 117 17.78 16.97 9.92
CA SER A 117 18.43 15.72 9.50
C SER A 117 17.54 14.92 8.56
N GLN A 118 18.04 14.64 7.34
CA GLN A 118 17.35 13.78 6.38
C GLN A 118 17.09 12.39 6.95
N GLN A 119 18.03 11.83 7.70
CA GLN A 119 17.87 10.51 8.33
C GLN A 119 16.72 10.53 9.36
N THR A 120 16.66 11.57 10.19
CA THR A 120 15.58 11.71 11.18
C THR A 120 14.22 11.87 10.51
N CYS A 121 14.15 12.64 9.41
CA CYS A 121 12.92 12.79 8.62
C CYS A 121 12.44 11.44 8.07
N LEU A 122 13.34 10.69 7.42
CA LEU A 122 13.03 9.37 6.86
C LEU A 122 12.63 8.37 7.96
N MET A 123 13.27 8.43 9.13
CA MET A 123 12.90 7.59 10.28
C MET A 123 11.49 7.91 10.78
N VAL A 124 11.13 9.20 10.94
CA VAL A 124 9.78 9.61 11.35
C VAL A 124 8.75 9.15 10.32
N LEU A 125 9.01 9.33 9.02
CA LEU A 125 8.13 8.85 7.96
C LEU A 125 7.98 7.32 8.01
N GLY A 126 9.06 6.58 8.23
CA GLY A 126 9.03 5.12 8.38
C GLY A 126 8.16 4.67 9.55
N VAL A 127 8.30 5.31 10.71
CA VAL A 127 7.46 5.05 11.89
C VAL A 127 5.99 5.33 11.58
N MET A 128 5.68 6.45 10.91
CA MET A 128 4.30 6.80 10.52
C MET A 128 3.69 5.75 9.59
N ILE A 129 4.47 5.21 8.64
CA ILE A 129 4.02 4.12 7.75
C ILE A 129 3.73 2.85 8.55
N VAL A 130 4.60 2.46 9.49
CA VAL A 130 4.38 1.27 10.35
C VAL A 130 3.14 1.42 11.22
N ILE A 131 2.90 2.60 11.80
CA ILE A 131 1.68 2.88 12.57
C ILE A 131 0.45 2.77 11.66
N THR A 132 0.50 3.36 10.46
CA THR A 132 -0.59 3.29 9.49
C THR A 132 -0.84 1.85 9.02
N ALA A 133 0.21 1.04 8.88
CA ALA A 133 0.09 -0.38 8.60
C ALA A 133 -0.72 -1.07 9.71
N ALA A 134 -0.44 -0.81 10.99
CA ALA A 134 -1.24 -1.37 12.08
C ALA A 134 -2.73 -0.99 11.97
N CYS A 135 -3.05 0.25 11.56
CA CYS A 135 -4.44 0.67 11.32
C CYS A 135 -5.13 -0.15 10.21
N SER A 136 -4.39 -0.67 9.21
CA SER A 136 -4.97 -1.52 8.16
C SER A 136 -5.53 -2.85 8.70
N LEU A 137 -5.07 -3.33 9.87
CA LEU A 137 -5.62 -4.51 10.53
C LEU A 137 -7.01 -4.27 11.14
N VAL A 138 -7.38 -3.00 11.34
CA VAL A 138 -8.71 -2.59 11.81
C VAL A 138 -9.75 -2.72 10.69
N ILE A 139 -9.32 -2.84 9.43
CA ILE A 139 -10.20 -3.10 8.29
C ILE A 139 -10.75 -4.52 8.44
N ARG A 140 -11.90 -4.64 9.10
CA ARG A 140 -12.65 -5.87 9.31
C ARG A 140 -13.94 -5.81 8.52
N PHE A 141 -14.07 -6.71 7.57
CA PHE A 141 -15.33 -6.92 6.88
C PHE A 141 -16.26 -7.74 7.77
N SER A 142 -17.52 -7.28 7.91
CA SER A 142 -18.56 -8.04 8.61
C SER A 142 -18.74 -9.42 7.97
N PRO A 143 -19.05 -10.49 8.75
CA PRO A 143 -19.35 -11.81 8.21
C PRO A 143 -20.44 -11.78 7.13
N GLU A 144 -21.45 -10.91 7.30
CA GLU A 144 -22.53 -10.71 6.32
C GLU A 144 -21.99 -10.13 5.01
N HIS A 145 -21.06 -9.17 5.09
CA HIS A 145 -20.41 -8.59 3.92
C HIS A 145 -19.59 -9.65 3.16
N LYS A 146 -18.88 -10.50 3.89
CA LYS A 146 -18.11 -11.62 3.31
C LYS A 146 -19.03 -12.64 2.64
N SER A 147 -20.15 -12.99 3.27
CA SER A 147 -21.14 -13.93 2.71
C SER A 147 -21.80 -13.38 1.46
N ASN A 148 -22.19 -12.10 1.45
CA ASN A 148 -22.77 -11.47 0.27
C ASN A 148 -21.78 -11.44 -0.90
N GLU A 149 -20.51 -11.16 -0.61
CA GLU A 149 -19.44 -11.16 -1.60
C GLU A 149 -19.17 -12.56 -2.17
N GLN A 150 -19.19 -13.58 -1.32
CA GLN A 150 -19.10 -14.98 -1.75
C GLN A 150 -20.28 -15.35 -2.65
N ARG A 151 -21.50 -14.97 -2.28
CA ARG A 151 -22.71 -15.26 -3.07
C ARG A 151 -22.68 -14.59 -4.44
N LEU A 152 -22.28 -13.32 -4.50
CA LEU A 152 -22.12 -12.59 -5.77
C LEU A 152 -21.07 -13.24 -6.67
N TYR A 153 -19.99 -13.77 -6.08
CA TYR A 153 -18.97 -14.51 -6.81
C TYR A 153 -19.48 -15.84 -7.36
N ASP A 154 -20.22 -16.61 -6.55
CA ASP A 154 -20.80 -17.89 -6.96
C ASP A 154 -21.90 -17.69 -8.03
N GLU A 155 -22.74 -16.67 -7.89
CA GLU A 155 -23.73 -16.28 -8.90
C GLU A 155 -23.05 -15.97 -10.24
N ALA A 156 -21.95 -15.21 -10.22
CA ALA A 156 -21.19 -14.84 -11.43
C ALA A 156 -20.46 -16.02 -12.10
N LEU A 157 -20.18 -17.11 -11.36
CA LEU A 157 -19.60 -18.35 -11.91
C LEU A 157 -20.66 -19.31 -12.46
N SER A 158 -21.92 -19.14 -12.03
CA SER A 158 -23.04 -20.03 -12.38
C SER A 158 -23.86 -19.58 -13.59
N GLY A 159 -23.63 -18.37 -14.10
CA GLY A 159 -24.25 -17.82 -15.32
C GLY A 159 -23.29 -17.79 -16.49
#